data_AF-A0A2E3J9K2-F1
#
_entry.id   AF-A0A2E3J9K2-F1
#
_cell.length_a   1.000
_cell.length_b   1.000
_cell.length_c   1.000
_cell.angle_alpha   90.00
_cell.angle_beta   90.00
_cell.angle_gamma   90.00
#
_symmetry.space_group_name_H-M   'P 1'
#
loop_
_entity.id
_entity.type
_entity.pdbx_description
1 polymer ?
#
loop_
_entity_poly.entity_id
_entity_poly.type
_entity_poly.pdbx_seq_one_letter_code
_entity_poly.pdbx_strand_id
1 'polypeptide(L)' 'MGSAYFAERTPEMKYHEFGIPRRISYLINPQGIVHKSYDLEESGIELSEHAEEVLQDIIAAT' A
#
# COMPACT_ATOMS: atom_id res chain seq x y z
N MET A 1 -7.89 14.96 5.01
CA MET A 1 -7.58 13.60 4.54
C MET A 1 -6.24 13.64 3.83
N GLY A 2 -5.29 12.78 4.19
CA GLY A 2 -3.95 12.77 3.59
C GLY A 2 -3.96 12.18 2.18
N SER A 3 -3.06 12.64 1.31
CA SER A 3 -2.87 12.14 -0.06
C SER A 3 -2.67 10.63 -0.15
N ALA A 4 -2.14 10.00 0.90
CA ALA A 4 -2.04 8.54 1.00
C ALA A 4 -3.39 7.83 0.91
N TYR A 5 -4.52 8.45 1.27
CA TYR A 5 -5.86 7.84 1.15
C TYR A 5 -6.41 7.84 -0.28
N PHE A 6 -5.87 8.68 -1.16
CA PHE A 6 -6.31 8.74 -2.55
C PHE A 6 -5.63 7.62 -3.32
N ALA A 7 -6.23 6.44 -3.28
CA ALA A 7 -5.92 5.32 -4.17
C ALA A 7 -6.38 5.58 -5.62
N GLU A 8 -6.33 6.84 -6.07
CA GLU A 8 -6.67 7.23 -7.42
C GLU A 8 -5.46 6.98 -8.32
N ARG A 9 -5.71 6.44 -9.52
CA ARG A 9 -4.68 6.26 -10.52
C ARG A 9 -4.43 7.58 -11.25
N THR A 10 -3.18 7.90 -11.55
CA THR A 10 -2.89 8.99 -12.49
C THR A 10 -3.06 8.49 -13.93
N PRO A 11 -3.24 9.37 -14.93
CA PRO A 11 -3.38 8.98 -16.33
C PRO A 11 -2.24 8.13 -16.89
N GLU A 12 -1.05 8.21 -16.31
CA GLU A 12 0.15 7.48 -16.71
C GLU A 12 0.19 6.05 -16.14
N MET A 13 -0.68 5.72 -15.17
CA MET A 13 -0.71 4.42 -14.50
C MET A 13 -1.52 3.38 -15.26
N LYS A 14 -1.07 2.12 -15.21
CA LYS A 14 -1.84 0.98 -15.72
C LYS A 14 -3.23 0.96 -15.10
N TYR A 15 -4.22 0.60 -15.89
CA TYR A 15 -5.62 0.50 -15.49
C TYR A 15 -6.37 1.79 -15.15
N HIS A 16 -5.75 2.96 -15.34
CA HIS A 16 -6.44 4.25 -15.21
C HIS A 16 -7.70 4.34 -16.07
N GLU A 17 -7.62 3.95 -17.36
CA GLU A 17 -8.75 4.02 -18.30
C GLU A 17 -9.92 3.08 -17.94
N PHE A 18 -9.67 2.07 -17.11
CA PHE A 18 -10.72 1.17 -16.62
C PHE A 18 -11.37 1.68 -15.33
N GLY A 19 -10.94 2.83 -14.78
CA GLY A 19 -11.46 3.41 -13.54
C GLY A 19 -11.23 2.53 -12.31
N ILE A 20 -10.28 1.61 -12.38
CA ILE A 20 -9.96 0.74 -11.25
C ILE A 20 -9.19 1.59 -10.23
N PRO A 21 -9.40 1.45 -8.91
CA PRO A 21 -8.59 2.10 -7.89
C PRO A 21 -7.24 1.39 -7.68
N ARG A 22 -6.21 2.14 -7.26
CA ARG A 22 -4.90 1.58 -6.90
C ARG A 22 -5.04 0.62 -5.71
N ARG A 23 -4.23 -0.44 -5.70
CA ARG A 23 -4.16 -1.36 -4.58
C ARG A 23 -3.02 -0.96 -3.65
N ILE A 24 -3.37 -0.21 -2.60
CA ILE A 24 -2.42 0.19 -1.55
C ILE A 24 -2.87 -0.45 -0.23
N SER A 25 -1.95 -1.15 0.44
CA SER A 25 -2.16 -1.71 1.77
C SER A 25 -1.51 -0.80 2.81
N TYR A 26 -2.04 -0.75 4.04
CA TYR A 26 -1.47 0.07 5.12
C TYR A 26 -1.25 -0.77 6.38
N LEU A 27 -0.11 -0.58 7.03
CA LEU A 27 0.11 -1.04 8.40
C LEU A 27 -0.35 0.07 9.35
N ILE A 28 -1.41 -0.19 10.10
CA ILE A 28 -2.02 0.78 11.02
C ILE A 28 -1.80 0.29 12.45
N ASN A 29 -1.25 1.15 13.31
CA ASN A 29 -1.01 0.81 14.71
C ASN A 29 -2.32 0.82 15.54
N PRO A 30 -2.33 0.30 16.79
CA PRO A 30 -3.53 0.27 17.63
C PRO A 30 -4.14 1.64 17.93
N GLN A 31 -3.37 2.73 17.79
CA GLN A 31 -3.85 4.11 17.97
C GLN A 31 -4.51 4.68 16.70
N GLY A 32 -4.59 3.90 15.61
CA GLY A 32 -5.19 4.31 14.34
C GLY A 32 -4.24 5.13 13.45
N ILE A 33 -2.94 5.15 13.72
CA ILE A 33 -1.93 5.87 12.94
C ILE A 33 -1.34 4.93 11.88
N VAL A 34 -1.26 5.42 10.63
CA VAL A 34 -0.56 4.73 9.55
C VAL A 34 0.94 4.72 9.86
N HIS A 35 1.48 3.53 10.10
CA HIS A 35 2.91 3.30 10.33
C HIS A 35 3.67 3.14 9.01
N LYS A 36 3.07 2.45 8.04
CA LYS A 36 3.66 2.20 6.71
C LYS A 36 2.57 2.00 5.65
N SER A 37 2.87 2.34 4.40
CA SER A 37 2.02 2.07 3.23
C SER A 37 2.78 1.20 2.22
N TYR A 38 2.09 0.24 1.61
CA TYR A 38 2.64 -0.68 0.62
C TYR A 38 1.92 -0.49 -0.70
N ASP A 39 2.68 -0.09 -1.71
CA ASP A 39 2.19 0.09 -3.07
C ASP A 39 2.80 -0.99 -3.96
N LEU A 40 2.05 -2.07 -4.17
CA LEU A 40 2.53 -3.25 -4.89
C LEU A 40 2.75 -2.98 -6.38
N GLU A 41 2.08 -1.97 -6.94
CA GLU A 41 2.28 -1.58 -8.34
C GLU A 41 3.54 -0.76 -8.52
N GLU A 42 3.87 0.10 -7.55
CA GLU A 42 5.12 0.88 -7.57
C GLU A 42 6.34 0.02 -7.21
N SER A 43 6.21 -0.87 -6.22
CA SER A 43 7.32 -1.69 -5.75
C SER A 43 7.65 -2.86 -6.68
N GLY A 44 6.69 -3.31 -7.49
CA GLY A 44 6.85 -4.48 -8.35
C GLY A 44 7.01 -5.81 -7.59
N ILE A 45 6.69 -5.81 -6.29
CA ILE A 45 6.85 -6.94 -5.38
C ILE A 45 5.74 -7.98 -5.60
N GLU A 46 6.09 -9.26 -5.57
CA GLU A 46 5.12 -10.36 -5.64
C GLU A 46 4.32 -10.51 -4.35
N LEU A 47 3.11 -11.07 -4.43
CA LEU A 47 2.22 -11.18 -3.26
C LEU A 47 2.83 -11.99 -2.10
N SER A 48 3.66 -12.99 -2.40
CA SER A 48 4.34 -13.79 -1.38
C SER A 48 5.41 -13.00 -0.63
N GLU A 49 6.15 -12.15 -1.35
CA GLU A 49 7.20 -11.30 -0.78
C GLU A 49 6.60 -10.17 0.07
N HIS A 50 5.46 -9.63 -0.36
CA HIS A 50 4.71 -8.63 0.40
C HIS A 50 4.28 -9.15 1.78
N ALA A 51 3.82 -10.40 1.87
CA ALA A 51 3.41 -10.97 3.14
C ALA A 51 4.58 -11.09 4.13
N GLU A 52 5.76 -11.45 3.65
CA GLU A 52 6.97 -11.52 4.45
C GLU A 52 7.41 -10.12 4.93
N GLU A 53 7.39 -9.12 4.05
CA GLU A 53 7.70 -7.73 4.40
C GLU A 53 6.78 -7.21 5.52
N VAL A 54 5.46 -7.41 5.38
CA VAL A 54 4.48 -6.99 6.39
C VAL A 54 4.76 -7.63 7.74
N LEU A 55 5.11 -8.93 7.77
CA LEU A 55 5.43 -9.61 9.03
C LEU A 55 6.70 -9.05 9.68
N GLN A 56 7.74 -8.74 8.90
CA GLN A 56 8.96 -8.12 9.42
C GLN A 56 8.69 -6.72 9.99
N ASP A 57 7.88 -5.91 9.30
CA ASP A 57 7.52 -4.58 9.76
C ASP A 57 6.65 -4.64 11.03
N ILE A 58 5.75 -5.62 11.15
CA ILE A 58 4.98 -5.84 12.39
C ILE A 58 5.93 -6.15 13.55
N ILE A 59 6.90 -7.05 13.35
CA ILE A 59 7.89 -7.40 14.39
C ILE A 59 8.69 -6.16 14.79
N ALA A 60 9.19 -5.38 13.82
CA ALA A 60 10.00 -4.19 14.05
C ALA A 60 9.23 -3.03 14.72
N ALA A 61 7.91 -2.98 14.57
CA ALA A 61 7.05 -1.96 15.17
C ALA A 61 6.64 -2.26 16.64
N THR A 62 7.09 -3.40 17.19
CA THR A 62 6.83 -3.85 18.58
C THR A 62 7.96 -3.46 19.52
#